data_AF-A0A930PMV5-F1
#
_entry.id   AF-A0A930PMV5-F1
#
_cell.length_a   1.000
_cell.length_b   1.000
_cell.length_c   1.000
_cell.angle_alpha   90.00
_cell.angle_beta   90.00
_cell.angle_gamma   90.00
#
_symmetry.space_group_name_H-M   'P 1'
#
loop_
_entity.id
_entity.type
_entity.pdbx_description
1 polymer ?
#
loop_
_entity_poly.entity_id
_entity_poly.type
_entity_poly.pdbx_seq_one_letter_code
_entity_poly.pdbx_strand_id
1 'polypeptide(L)'
;MSDSKDLRSTLTTLKAEQGLTPTLLLLESVFHHPDSGSTQNTHISFYVRLAWEREGLVYEPHHLKQFLSPSDWSQVLKAHENGEFELEATGKIPDIPEGFSFEDFRAAAFEQTITPLVTLWAKNLLGYTPAFNSSASCFRRMNEQREYECQCTKEA
;
A
#
# COMPACT_ATOMS: atom_id res chain seq x y z
N MET A 1 -9.14 -5.21 -25.05
CA MET A 1 -9.80 -4.28 -24.10
C MET A 1 -11.04 -4.92 -23.45
N SER A 2 -11.02 -6.22 -23.09
CA SER A 2 -12.14 -6.91 -22.43
C SER A 2 -11.86 -7.16 -20.94
N ASP A 3 -10.61 -7.43 -20.59
CA ASP A 3 -10.21 -7.99 -19.30
C ASP A 3 -10.44 -7.06 -18.08
N SER A 4 -10.34 -5.73 -18.23
CA SER A 4 -10.43 -4.81 -17.08
C SER A 4 -11.85 -4.51 -16.60
N LYS A 5 -12.87 -4.67 -17.46
CA LYS A 5 -14.28 -4.58 -17.05
C LYS A 5 -14.69 -5.83 -16.26
N ASP A 6 -14.14 -6.98 -16.60
CA ASP A 6 -14.42 -8.25 -15.93
C ASP A 6 -13.79 -8.29 -14.53
N LEU A 7 -12.51 -7.90 -14.39
CA LEU A 7 -11.85 -7.87 -13.09
C LEU A 7 -12.56 -6.94 -12.10
N ARG A 8 -12.86 -5.69 -12.49
CA ARG A 8 -13.55 -4.75 -11.59
C ARG A 8 -14.92 -5.27 -11.15
N SER A 9 -15.66 -5.91 -12.06
CA SER A 9 -16.93 -6.56 -11.72
C SER A 9 -16.73 -7.65 -10.69
N THR A 10 -15.77 -8.56 -10.93
CA THR A 10 -15.38 -9.63 -9.99
C THR A 10 -15.05 -9.08 -8.59
N LEU A 11 -14.24 -8.03 -8.52
CA LEU A 11 -13.86 -7.40 -7.24
C LEU A 11 -15.05 -6.73 -6.53
N THR A 12 -16.03 -6.23 -7.30
CA THR A 12 -17.27 -5.65 -6.74
C THR A 12 -18.19 -6.75 -6.18
N THR A 13 -18.28 -7.89 -6.87
CA THR A 13 -19.06 -9.05 -6.44
C THR A 13 -18.56 -9.62 -5.10
N LEU A 14 -17.24 -9.66 -4.87
CA LEU A 14 -16.66 -10.06 -3.58
C LEU A 14 -17.26 -9.27 -2.40
N LYS A 15 -17.44 -7.97 -2.57
CA LYS A 15 -18.07 -7.13 -1.54
C LYS A 15 -19.56 -7.41 -1.42
N ALA A 16 -20.27 -7.41 -2.54
CA ALA A 16 -21.73 -7.50 -2.56
C ALA A 16 -22.28 -8.86 -2.12
N GLU A 17 -21.63 -9.95 -2.53
CA GLU A 17 -22.13 -11.31 -2.31
C GLU A 17 -21.40 -12.04 -1.18
N GLN A 18 -20.11 -11.75 -0.97
CA GLN A 18 -19.27 -12.47 -0.01
C GLN A 18 -18.91 -11.64 1.22
N GLY A 19 -19.31 -10.37 1.27
CA GLY A 19 -19.00 -9.46 2.38
C GLY A 19 -17.51 -9.11 2.52
N LEU A 20 -16.70 -9.34 1.48
CA LEU A 20 -15.27 -9.08 1.47
C LEU A 20 -15.01 -7.62 1.06
N THR A 21 -14.60 -6.79 2.01
CA THR A 21 -14.30 -5.37 1.76
C THR A 21 -12.83 -5.18 1.41
N PRO A 22 -12.49 -4.57 0.26
CA PRO A 22 -11.11 -4.25 -0.05
C PRO A 22 -10.48 -3.34 1.02
N THR A 23 -9.21 -3.58 1.35
CA THR A 23 -8.40 -2.84 2.31
C THR A 23 -6.99 -2.66 1.77
N LEU A 24 -6.32 -1.58 2.18
CA LEU A 24 -4.94 -1.30 1.75
C LEU A 24 -3.96 -1.59 2.89
N LEU A 25 -3.02 -2.50 2.63
CA LEU A 25 -1.89 -2.78 3.49
C LEU A 25 -0.72 -1.92 3.03
N LEU A 26 -0.08 -1.21 3.96
CA LEU A 26 0.99 -0.26 3.67
C LEU A 26 2.25 -0.63 4.46
N LEU A 27 3.36 -0.81 3.73
CA LEU A 27 4.70 -0.88 4.29
C LEU A 27 5.46 0.37 3.89
N GLU A 28 6.06 1.05 4.86
CA GLU A 28 6.83 2.28 4.62
C GLU A 28 8.33 2.04 4.88
N SER A 29 9.18 2.77 4.20
CA SER A 29 10.63 2.77 4.45
C SER A 29 11.19 4.15 4.19
N VAL A 30 11.89 4.71 5.16
CA VAL A 30 12.53 6.02 5.05
C VAL A 30 14.04 5.81 5.04
N PHE A 31 14.71 6.38 4.05
CA PHE A 31 16.12 6.12 3.80
C PHE A 31 16.86 7.30 3.17
N HIS A 32 18.18 7.14 3.08
CA HIS A 32 19.10 8.11 2.49
C HIS A 32 19.48 7.71 1.06
N HIS A 33 19.48 8.67 0.13
CA HIS A 33 20.07 8.48 -1.20
C HIS A 33 21.60 8.62 -1.12
N PRO A 34 22.37 7.65 -1.65
CA PRO A 34 23.80 7.47 -1.39
C PRO A 34 24.70 8.72 -1.44
N ASP A 35 24.32 9.76 -2.19
CA ASP A 35 25.20 10.87 -2.57
C ASP A 35 25.06 12.15 -1.71
N SER A 36 24.24 12.17 -0.65
CA SER A 36 23.94 13.45 0.04
C SER A 36 24.92 13.86 1.15
N GLY A 37 25.76 12.94 1.66
CA GLY A 37 26.69 13.22 2.77
C GLY A 37 26.02 13.53 4.12
N SER A 38 24.67 13.59 4.16
CA SER A 38 23.85 13.88 5.33
C SER A 38 23.43 12.59 6.05
N THR A 39 23.22 12.68 7.37
CA THR A 39 22.55 11.62 8.16
C THR A 39 21.02 11.77 8.11
N GLN A 40 20.50 12.80 7.46
CA GLN A 40 19.07 12.99 7.27
C GLN A 40 18.53 12.00 6.23
N ASN A 41 17.34 11.46 6.51
CA ASN A 41 16.61 10.73 5.50
C ASN A 41 16.16 11.69 4.40
N THR A 42 16.33 11.28 3.14
CA THR A 42 16.01 12.11 1.96
C THR A 42 14.99 11.47 1.04
N HIS A 43 14.64 10.20 1.25
CA HIS A 43 13.67 9.46 0.45
C HIS A 43 12.71 8.67 1.33
N ILE A 44 11.49 8.50 0.82
CA ILE A 44 10.51 7.56 1.35
C ILE A 44 10.12 6.59 0.23
N SER A 45 10.20 5.30 0.53
CA SER A 45 9.58 4.24 -0.26
C SER A 45 8.35 3.75 0.47
N PHE A 46 7.34 3.40 -0.31
CA PHE A 46 6.19 2.69 0.19
C PHE A 46 5.86 1.53 -0.73
N TYR A 47 5.35 0.47 -0.11
CA TYR A 47 4.80 -0.68 -0.78
C TYR A 47 3.37 -0.85 -0.27
N VAL A 48 2.41 -0.70 -1.18
CA VAL A 48 0.99 -0.85 -0.92
C VAL A 48 0.51 -2.14 -1.56
N ARG A 49 -0.20 -2.95 -0.79
CA ARG A 49 -0.84 -4.18 -1.27
C ARG A 49 -2.34 -4.10 -1.03
N LEU A 50 -3.12 -4.53 -2.03
CA LEU A 50 -4.56 -4.72 -1.87
C LEU A 50 -4.84 -6.07 -1.20
N ALA A 51 -5.65 -6.04 -0.15
CA ALA A 51 -6.20 -7.21 0.51
C ALA A 51 -7.70 -7.06 0.71
N TRP A 52 -8.36 -8.07 1.28
CA TRP A 52 -9.79 -8.04 1.60
C TRP A 52 -10.02 -8.40 3.06
N GLU A 53 -10.95 -7.71 3.69
CA GLU A 53 -11.36 -7.98 5.05
C GLU A 53 -12.76 -8.57 5.10
N ARG A 54 -12.94 -9.54 5.99
CA ARG A 54 -14.25 -10.09 6.36
C ARG A 54 -14.16 -10.65 7.76
N GLU A 55 -15.11 -10.26 8.63
CA GLU A 55 -15.23 -10.80 9.99
C GLU A 55 -13.93 -10.67 10.82
N GLY A 56 -13.16 -9.60 10.62
CA GLY A 56 -11.88 -9.35 11.31
C GLY A 56 -10.68 -10.13 10.76
N LEU A 57 -10.86 -10.89 9.67
CA LEU A 57 -9.80 -11.61 8.98
C LEU A 57 -9.37 -10.86 7.71
N VAL A 58 -8.06 -10.85 7.46
CA VAL A 58 -7.45 -10.28 6.24
C VAL A 58 -7.10 -11.40 5.26
N TYR A 59 -7.55 -11.26 4.02
CA TYR A 59 -7.36 -12.20 2.93
C TYR A 59 -6.52 -11.55 1.82
N GLU A 60 -5.32 -12.07 1.62
CA GLU A 60 -4.53 -11.75 0.42
C GLU A 60 -5.20 -12.29 -0.86
N PRO A 61 -4.87 -11.75 -2.07
CA PRO A 61 -5.50 -12.13 -3.32
C PRO A 61 -5.61 -13.65 -3.54
N HIS A 62 -4.57 -14.41 -3.19
CA HIS A 62 -4.53 -15.85 -3.41
C HIS A 62 -5.49 -16.67 -2.52
N HIS A 63 -5.93 -16.09 -1.39
CA HIS A 63 -6.93 -16.70 -0.52
C HIS A 63 -8.37 -16.51 -1.03
N LEU A 64 -8.58 -15.63 -2.02
CA LEU A 64 -9.93 -15.36 -2.55
C LEU A 64 -10.54 -16.52 -3.34
N LYS A 65 -9.72 -17.49 -3.75
CA LYS A 65 -10.14 -18.67 -4.54
C LYS A 65 -11.37 -19.39 -3.97
N GLN A 66 -11.50 -19.46 -2.64
CA GLN A 66 -12.61 -20.14 -1.98
C GLN A 66 -13.95 -19.40 -2.06
N PHE A 67 -13.93 -18.12 -2.44
CA PHE A 67 -15.11 -17.25 -2.50
C PHE A 67 -15.56 -16.94 -3.94
N LEU A 68 -14.84 -17.47 -4.92
CA LEU A 68 -15.00 -17.12 -6.33
C LEU A 68 -15.33 -18.35 -7.18
N SER A 69 -16.09 -18.13 -8.25
CA SER A 69 -16.24 -19.13 -9.30
C SER A 69 -14.89 -19.38 -9.99
N PRO A 70 -14.70 -20.52 -10.69
CA PRO A 70 -13.45 -20.78 -11.43
C PRO A 70 -13.08 -19.70 -12.45
N SER A 71 -14.08 -19.10 -13.12
CA SER A 71 -13.86 -18.01 -14.08
C SER A 71 -13.40 -16.71 -13.41
N ASP A 72 -14.02 -16.36 -12.28
CA ASP A 72 -13.70 -15.14 -11.55
C ASP A 72 -12.34 -15.26 -10.86
N TRP A 73 -12.06 -16.44 -10.30
CA TRP A 73 -10.74 -16.75 -9.74
C TRP A 73 -9.63 -16.64 -10.80
N SER A 74 -9.86 -17.13 -12.02
CA SER A 74 -8.86 -17.02 -13.11
C SER A 74 -8.48 -15.57 -13.40
N GLN A 75 -9.44 -14.64 -13.34
CA GLN A 75 -9.18 -13.22 -13.54
C GLN A 75 -8.37 -12.62 -12.38
N VAL A 76 -8.75 -12.93 -11.14
CA VAL A 76 -8.03 -12.47 -9.94
C VAL A 76 -6.61 -13.02 -9.92
N LEU A 77 -6.42 -14.30 -10.25
CA LEU A 77 -5.11 -14.91 -10.34
C LEU A 77 -4.24 -14.22 -11.39
N LYS A 78 -4.76 -13.99 -12.60
CA LYS A 78 -4.04 -13.27 -13.65
C LYS A 78 -3.64 -11.86 -13.22
N ALA A 79 -4.55 -11.13 -12.58
CA ALA A 79 -4.27 -9.78 -12.07
C ALA A 79 -3.20 -9.80 -10.97
N HIS A 80 -3.24 -10.81 -10.08
CA HIS A 80 -2.22 -11.01 -9.06
C HIS A 80 -0.85 -11.33 -9.66
N GLU A 81 -0.78 -12.23 -10.63
CA GLU A 81 0.46 -12.59 -11.35
C GLU A 81 1.05 -11.41 -12.13
N ASN A 82 0.20 -10.49 -12.60
CA ASN A 82 0.61 -9.24 -13.25
C ASN A 82 1.03 -8.14 -12.26
N GLY A 83 0.92 -8.37 -10.94
CA GLY A 83 1.22 -7.37 -9.92
C GLY A 83 0.19 -6.24 -9.81
N GLU A 84 -1.02 -6.39 -10.35
CA GLU A 84 -2.03 -5.32 -10.36
C GLU A 84 -2.54 -4.94 -8.95
N PHE A 85 -2.37 -5.84 -7.99
CA PHE A 85 -2.72 -5.66 -6.57
C PHE A 85 -1.61 -5.06 -5.72
N GLU A 86 -0.50 -4.66 -6.33
CA GLU A 86 0.67 -4.14 -5.63
C GLU A 86 1.09 -2.80 -6.25
N LEU A 87 1.49 -1.86 -5.41
CA LEU A 87 2.01 -0.56 -5.82
C LEU A 87 3.25 -0.26 -4.98
N GLU A 88 4.40 -0.23 -5.62
CA GLU A 88 5.63 0.29 -5.05
C GLU A 88 5.89 1.68 -5.60
N ALA A 89 6.20 2.64 -4.73
CA ALA A 89 6.70 3.92 -5.18
C ALA A 89 7.75 4.47 -4.21
N THR A 90 8.69 5.21 -4.79
CA THR A 90 9.76 5.90 -4.07
C THR A 90 9.71 7.36 -4.44
N GLY A 91 9.64 8.24 -3.44
CA GLY A 91 9.63 9.68 -3.61
C GLY A 91 10.81 10.33 -2.89
N LYS A 92 11.32 11.42 -3.47
CA LYS A 92 12.19 12.33 -2.73
C LYS A 92 11.36 13.05 -1.68
N ILE A 93 11.91 13.16 -0.49
CA ILE A 93 11.41 13.99 0.59
C ILE A 93 11.62 15.47 0.19
N PRO A 94 10.60 16.34 0.27
CA PRO A 94 10.79 17.78 0.14
C PRO A 94 11.82 18.27 1.16
N ASP A 95 12.69 19.22 0.79
CA ASP A 95 13.72 19.73 1.70
C ASP A 95 13.06 20.31 2.98
N ILE A 96 13.46 19.79 4.15
CA ILE A 96 12.80 20.08 5.43
C ILE A 96 13.46 21.31 6.07
N PRO A 97 12.69 22.35 6.47
CA PRO A 97 13.22 23.46 7.27
C PRO A 97 13.73 22.97 8.63
N GLU A 98 14.79 23.60 9.14
CA GLU A 98 15.29 23.36 10.50
C GLU A 98 14.15 23.50 11.54
N GLY A 99 13.94 22.47 12.37
CA GLY A 99 12.96 22.50 13.47
C GLY A 99 11.69 21.64 13.30
N PHE A 100 11.49 20.96 12.17
CA PHE A 100 10.37 20.00 11.99
C PHE A 100 10.70 18.58 12.48
N SER A 101 9.69 17.88 13.02
CA SER A 101 9.87 16.50 13.49
C SER A 101 9.81 15.47 12.36
N PHE A 102 10.34 14.27 12.60
CA PHE A 102 10.25 13.14 11.66
C PHE A 102 8.79 12.75 11.35
N GLU A 103 7.89 12.87 12.32
CA GLU A 103 6.47 12.56 12.13
C GLU A 103 5.79 13.60 11.23
N ASP A 104 6.11 14.89 11.39
CA ASP A 104 5.61 15.94 10.49
C ASP A 104 6.07 15.68 9.05
N PHE A 105 7.33 15.24 8.91
CA PHE A 105 7.90 14.84 7.64
C PHE A 105 7.14 13.66 7.02
N ARG A 106 6.93 12.58 7.78
CA ARG A 106 6.23 11.39 7.33
C ARG A 106 4.80 11.72 6.89
N ALA A 107 4.08 12.52 7.68
CA ALA A 107 2.73 12.97 7.37
C ALA A 107 2.69 13.77 6.06
N ALA A 108 3.60 14.74 5.88
CA ALA A 108 3.68 15.55 4.66
C ALA A 108 4.00 14.70 3.42
N ALA A 109 4.95 13.77 3.52
CA ALA A 109 5.30 12.88 2.42
C ALA A 109 4.13 11.95 2.05
N PHE A 110 3.41 11.44 3.06
CA PHE A 110 2.22 10.63 2.87
C PHE A 110 1.10 11.40 2.15
N GLU A 111 0.82 12.64 2.57
CA GLU A 111 -0.22 13.48 1.97
C GLU A 111 0.13 13.89 0.54
N GLN A 112 1.37 14.34 0.30
CA GLN A 112 1.75 14.96 -0.97
C GLN A 112 2.16 13.97 -2.06
N THR A 113 2.72 12.81 -1.67
CA THR A 113 3.29 11.84 -2.63
C THR A 113 2.50 10.54 -2.66
N ILE A 114 2.24 9.96 -1.49
CA ILE A 114 1.69 8.60 -1.39
C ILE A 114 0.19 8.61 -1.68
N THR A 115 -0.57 9.46 -1.00
CA THR A 115 -2.04 9.52 -1.09
C THR A 115 -2.53 9.72 -2.53
N PRO A 116 -1.97 10.64 -3.35
CA PRO A 116 -2.41 10.81 -4.74
C PRO A 116 -2.14 9.57 -5.61
N LEU A 117 -0.96 8.95 -5.46
CA LEU A 117 -0.58 7.76 -6.21
C LEU A 117 -1.49 6.57 -5.88
N VAL A 118 -1.68 6.31 -4.59
CA VAL A 118 -2.57 5.24 -4.11
C VAL A 118 -4.01 5.50 -4.51
N THR A 119 -4.48 6.75 -4.42
CA THR A 119 -5.84 7.14 -4.84
C THR A 119 -6.07 6.84 -6.31
N LEU A 120 -5.13 7.21 -7.18
CA LEU A 120 -5.24 6.98 -8.63
C LEU A 120 -5.20 5.48 -8.95
N TRP A 121 -4.23 4.75 -8.39
CA TRP A 121 -4.09 3.31 -8.58
C TRP A 121 -5.35 2.55 -8.11
N ALA A 122 -5.84 2.82 -6.90
CA ALA A 122 -7.03 2.19 -6.36
C ALA A 122 -8.29 2.53 -7.17
N LYS A 123 -8.47 3.79 -7.61
CA LYS A 123 -9.58 4.18 -8.49
C LYS A 123 -9.55 3.46 -9.83
N ASN A 124 -8.36 3.25 -10.40
CA ASN A 124 -8.22 2.53 -11.68
C ASN A 124 -8.64 1.06 -11.53
N LEU A 125 -8.30 0.43 -10.42
CA LEU A 125 -8.62 -0.98 -10.17
C LEU A 125 -10.06 -1.18 -9.68
N LEU A 126 -10.46 -0.48 -8.62
CA LEU A 126 -11.70 -0.67 -7.87
C LEU A 126 -12.82 0.33 -8.21
N GLY A 127 -12.48 1.45 -8.86
CA GLY A 127 -13.42 2.56 -9.07
C GLY A 127 -13.55 3.51 -7.86
N TYR A 128 -12.91 3.21 -6.74
CA TYR A 128 -12.87 4.04 -5.54
C TYR A 128 -11.57 3.76 -4.75
N THR A 129 -11.31 4.57 -3.71
CA THR A 129 -10.16 4.36 -2.82
C THR A 129 -10.64 3.75 -1.51
N PRO A 130 -10.24 2.52 -1.14
CA PRO A 130 -10.57 1.91 0.13
C PRO A 130 -9.93 2.63 1.32
N ALA A 131 -10.37 2.28 2.53
CA ALA A 131 -9.72 2.74 3.74
C ALA A 131 -8.30 2.13 3.86
N PHE A 132 -7.38 2.90 4.44
CA PHE A 132 -6.10 2.38 4.91
C PHE A 132 -6.32 1.76 6.29
N ASN A 133 -6.40 0.43 6.38
CA ASN A 133 -6.31 -0.24 7.67
C ASN A 133 -4.84 -0.58 7.93
N SER A 134 -4.23 0.20 8.81
CA SER A 134 -2.83 0.10 9.21
C SER A 134 -2.61 -1.07 10.19
N SER A 135 -2.97 -2.31 9.82
CA SER A 135 -2.91 -3.44 10.78
C SER A 135 -1.49 -3.82 11.25
N ALA A 136 -0.44 -3.27 10.63
CA ALA A 136 0.91 -3.18 11.19
C ALA A 136 1.76 -2.18 10.37
N SER A 137 1.85 -0.91 10.78
CA SER A 137 2.84 0.00 10.19
C SER A 137 4.20 -0.22 10.86
N CYS A 138 4.94 -1.17 10.30
CA CYS A 138 6.39 -1.22 10.46
C CYS A 138 7.01 -0.29 9.42
N PHE A 139 7.79 0.69 9.86
CA PHE A 139 8.58 1.51 8.96
C PHE A 139 10.06 1.31 9.25
N ARG A 140 10.88 1.26 8.19
CA ARG A 140 12.34 1.21 8.34
C ARG A 140 12.88 2.63 8.42
N ARG A 141 13.70 2.90 9.43
CA ARG A 141 14.43 4.17 9.58
C ARG A 141 15.93 3.88 9.63
N MET A 142 16.73 4.74 8.99
CA MET A 142 18.18 4.70 9.17
C MET A 142 18.57 5.33 10.52
N ASN A 143 19.35 4.61 11.33
CA ASN A 143 19.90 5.09 12.60
C ASN A 143 21.19 5.92 12.38
N GLU A 144 21.76 6.44 13.46
CA GLU A 144 23.00 7.23 13.42
C GLU A 144 24.20 6.43 12.89
N GLN A 145 24.15 5.11 13.02
CA GLN A 145 25.16 4.16 12.54
C GLN A 145 24.96 3.77 11.05
N ARG A 146 23.99 4.39 10.36
CA ARG A 146 23.61 4.10 8.96
C ARG A 146 23.03 2.71 8.72
N GLU A 147 22.48 2.10 9.76
CA GLU A 147 21.79 0.82 9.70
C GLU A 147 20.27 1.03 9.65
N TYR A 148 19.57 0.14 8.96
CA TYR A 148 18.10 0.20 8.90
C TYR A 148 17.48 -0.52 10.10
N GLU A 149 16.77 0.23 10.93
CA GLU A 149 16.00 -0.29 12.05
C GLU A 149 14.51 -0.31 11.70
N CYS A 150 13.84 -1.44 11.96
CA CYS A 150 12.40 -1.53 11.86
C CYS A 150 11.75 -0.91 13.11
N GLN A 151 10.92 0.10 12.91
CA GLN A 151 10.03 0.63 13.94
C GLN A 151 8.61 0.18 13.61
N CYS A 152 8.14 -0.81 14.36
CA CYS A 152 6.75 -1.23 14.31
C CYS A 152 6.00 -0.50 15.42
N THR A 153 5.06 0.36 15.03
CA THR A 153 4.08 0.83 16.02
C THR A 153 3.10 -0.32 16.24
N LYS A 154 2.99 -0.81 17.47
CA LYS A 154 1.81 -1.59 17.86
C LYS A 154 0.65 -0.61 17.77
N GLU A 155 -0.39 -0.93 16.98
CA GLU A 155 -1.65 -0.19 17.02
C GLU A 155 -2.07 -0.01 18.49
N ALA A 156 -2.44 1.23 18.85
CA ALA A 156 -3.05 1.59 20.12
C ALA A 156 -4.55 1.30 20.10
#